data_AF-A0A0N4WN31-F1
#
_entry.id   AF-A0A0N4WN31-F1
#
_cell.length_a   1.000
_cell.length_b   1.000
_cell.length_c   1.000
_cell.angle_alpha   90.00
_cell.angle_beta   90.00
_cell.angle_gamma   90.00
#
_symmetry.space_group_name_H-M   'P 1'
#
loop_
_entity.id
_entity.type
_entity.pdbx_description
1 polymer ?
#
loop_
_entity_poly.entity_id
_entity_poly.type
_entity_poly.pdbx_seq_one_letter_code
_entity_poly.pdbx_strand_id
1 'polypeptide(L)'
;SWLIPVLRNPSLLRKESQLKSSSKNEFQNIDENLNSSKRLIQLAAEAQFGGRFDVICANGDFSYVTNTELFCQETKGDVSCYTYRQL
;
A
#
# COMPACT_ATOMS: atom_id res chain seq x y z
N SER A 1 -26.38 -2.65 -5.91
CA SER A 1 -26.25 -2.46 -4.46
C SER A 1 -25.41 -1.23 -4.21
N TRP A 2 -25.82 -0.37 -3.28
CA TRP A 2 -25.24 0.94 -3.00
C TRP A 2 -23.93 0.85 -2.21
N LEU A 3 -23.14 1.95 -2.26
CA LEU A 3 -21.92 2.29 -1.49
C LEU A 3 -20.62 1.80 -2.17
N ILE A 4 -19.67 2.62 -2.64
CA ILE A 4 -19.14 3.89 -2.11
C ILE A 4 -18.46 4.68 -3.27
N PRO A 5 -18.85 5.94 -3.59
CA PRO A 5 -18.05 6.83 -4.42
C PRO A 5 -17.25 7.79 -3.53
N VAL A 6 -16.27 7.30 -2.77
CA VAL A 6 -15.43 8.15 -1.89
C VAL A 6 -14.11 8.53 -2.56
N LEU A 7 -13.74 7.95 -3.70
CA LEU A 7 -12.42 8.19 -4.31
C LEU A 7 -12.52 8.67 -5.76
N ARG A 8 -13.10 9.86 -5.97
CA ARG A 8 -12.84 10.64 -7.19
C ARG A 8 -12.36 12.04 -6.86
N ASN A 9 -11.46 12.15 -5.89
CA ASN A 9 -10.67 13.36 -5.68
C ASN A 9 -9.44 13.31 -6.60
N PRO A 10 -9.32 14.21 -7.60
CA PRO A 10 -8.25 14.18 -8.60
C PRO A 10 -6.83 14.33 -8.03
N SER A 11 -6.67 14.94 -6.84
CA SER A 11 -5.37 15.09 -6.18
C SER A 11 -4.91 13.81 -5.47
N LEU A 12 -5.84 12.97 -4.98
CA LEU A 12 -5.53 11.63 -4.43
C LEU A 12 -5.17 10.64 -5.54
N LEU A 13 -5.91 10.65 -6.66
CA LEU A 13 -5.58 9.86 -7.86
C LEU A 13 -4.18 10.17 -8.39
N ARG A 14 -3.74 11.43 -8.28
CA ARG A 14 -2.41 11.86 -8.72
C ARG A 14 -1.29 11.28 -7.82
N LYS A 15 -1.53 11.13 -6.50
CA LYS A 15 -0.61 10.49 -5.56
C LYS A 15 -0.58 8.96 -5.71
N GLU A 16 -1.74 8.33 -5.93
CA GLU A 16 -1.82 6.90 -6.27
C GLU A 16 -1.02 6.57 -7.55
N SER A 17 -1.10 7.44 -8.56
CA SER A 17 -0.36 7.26 -9.83
C SER A 17 1.16 7.38 -9.69
N GLN A 18 1.65 8.19 -8.75
CA GLN A 18 3.08 8.41 -8.52
C GLN A 18 3.74 7.21 -7.82
N LEU A 19 3.05 6.53 -6.90
CA LEU A 19 3.58 5.29 -6.32
C LEU A 19 3.43 4.10 -7.28
N LYS A 20 2.32 3.97 -8.01
CA LYS A 20 2.12 2.87 -8.98
C LYS A 20 3.23 2.76 -10.03
N SER A 21 3.85 3.87 -10.45
CA SER A 21 4.96 3.83 -11.41
C SER A 21 6.28 3.28 -10.84
N SER A 22 6.50 3.41 -9.52
CA SER A 22 7.68 2.88 -8.81
C SER A 22 7.45 1.48 -8.20
N SER A 23 6.18 1.13 -8.01
CA SER A 23 5.66 -0.04 -7.30
C SER A 23 5.88 -1.40 -8.01
N LYS A 24 6.36 -1.42 -9.26
CA LYS A 24 6.53 -2.67 -10.03
C LYS A 24 7.53 -3.66 -9.40
N ASN A 25 8.43 -3.21 -8.51
CA ASN A 25 9.39 -4.07 -7.83
C ASN A 25 9.09 -4.33 -6.35
N GLU A 26 8.23 -3.53 -5.70
CA GLU A 26 8.00 -3.61 -4.26
C GLU A 26 7.07 -4.75 -3.85
N PHE A 27 6.02 -4.98 -4.65
CA PHE A 27 5.03 -6.03 -4.39
C PHE A 27 5.33 -7.38 -5.04
N GLN A 28 6.53 -7.54 -5.62
CA GLN A 28 7.04 -8.89 -5.90
C GLN A 28 7.22 -9.71 -4.62
N ASN A 29 7.41 -9.01 -3.48
CA ASN A 29 7.60 -9.60 -2.16
C ASN A 29 6.32 -10.05 -1.46
N ILE A 30 5.13 -9.88 -2.07
CA ILE A 30 3.91 -10.50 -1.53
C ILE A 30 4.02 -12.01 -1.75
N ASP A 31 4.18 -12.73 -0.64
CA ASP A 31 4.28 -14.19 -0.54
C ASP A 31 3.28 -14.69 0.53
N GLU A 32 3.05 -16.00 0.61
CA GLU A 32 2.14 -16.63 1.58
C GLU A 32 2.50 -16.27 3.03
N ASN A 33 3.78 -15.99 3.29
CA ASN A 33 4.21 -15.47 4.58
C ASN A 33 4.00 -13.95 4.67
N LEU A 34 2.88 -13.56 5.30
CA LEU A 34 2.53 -12.15 5.53
C LEU A 34 3.58 -11.37 6.32
N ASN A 35 4.34 -12.01 7.23
CA ASN A 35 5.36 -11.33 8.03
C ASN A 35 6.56 -10.92 7.17
N SER A 36 7.00 -11.83 6.30
CA SER A 36 8.07 -11.54 5.32
C SER A 36 7.63 -10.44 4.35
N SER A 37 6.39 -10.53 3.84
CA SER A 37 5.81 -9.53 2.93
C SER A 37 5.84 -8.13 3.56
N LYS A 38 5.32 -7.98 4.79
CA LYS A 38 5.33 -6.70 5.51
C LYS A 38 6.74 -6.12 5.63
N ARG A 39 7.69 -6.94 6.06
CA ARG A 39 9.07 -6.49 6.29
C ARG A 39 9.75 -6.05 5.00
N LEU A 40 9.61 -6.81 3.92
CA LEU A 40 10.25 -6.49 2.65
C LEU A 40 9.66 -5.24 2.00
N ILE A 41 8.33 -5.11 2.03
CA ILE A 41 7.64 -3.93 1.51
C ILE A 41 8.02 -2.68 2.32
N GLN A 42 8.11 -2.79 3.65
CA GLN A 42 8.54 -1.68 4.51
C GLN A 42 9.95 -1.22 4.13
N LEU A 43 10.91 -2.14 4.10
CA LEU A 43 12.31 -1.81 3.79
C LEU A 43 12.47 -1.19 2.41
N ALA A 44 11.74 -1.69 1.42
CA ALA A 44 11.79 -1.15 0.08
C ALA A 44 11.21 0.28 0.03
N ALA A 45 10.06 0.52 0.69
CA ALA A 45 9.44 1.84 0.73
C ALA A 45 10.32 2.87 1.45
N GLU A 46 10.94 2.48 2.57
CA GLU A 46 11.90 3.31 3.30
C GLU A 46 13.15 3.60 2.45
N ALA A 47 13.67 2.61 1.70
CA ALA A 47 14.81 2.79 0.82
C ALA A 47 14.50 3.70 -0.39
N GLN A 48 13.27 3.63 -0.93
CA GLN A 48 12.88 4.37 -2.12
C GLN A 48 12.43 5.81 -1.82
N PHE A 49 11.65 6.01 -0.75
CA PHE A 49 11.02 7.29 -0.46
C PHE A 49 11.60 7.99 0.77
N GLY A 50 12.38 7.29 1.59
CA GLY A 50 12.87 7.81 2.87
C GLY A 50 11.77 8.02 3.92
N GLY A 51 12.17 8.18 5.18
CA GLY A 51 11.23 8.27 6.31
C GLY A 51 10.81 6.89 6.81
N ARG A 52 9.79 6.84 7.68
CA ARG A 52 9.26 5.59 8.24
C ARG A 52 7.98 5.17 7.56
N PHE A 53 7.87 3.88 7.25
CA PHE A 53 6.68 3.30 6.66
C PHE A 53 6.13 2.18 7.52
N ASP A 54 4.81 2.05 7.53
CA ASP A 54 4.11 0.90 8.05
C ASP A 54 3.46 0.12 6.91
N VAL A 55 3.35 -1.20 7.10
CA VAL A 55 2.72 -2.11 6.14
C VAL A 55 1.72 -3.01 6.84
N ILE A 56 0.50 -3.03 6.30
CA ILE A 56 -0.57 -3.95 6.69
C ILE A 56 -0.78 -4.91 5.54
N CYS A 57 -0.75 -6.21 5.81
CA CYS A 57 -1.10 -7.24 4.85
C CYS A 57 -2.07 -8.22 5.50
N ALA A 58 -3.11 -8.61 4.77
CA ALA A 58 -4.11 -9.57 5.20
C ALA A 58 -4.54 -10.48 4.04
N ASN A 59 -5.04 -11.65 4.38
CA ASN A 59 -5.82 -12.47 3.45
C ASN A 59 -7.20 -11.85 3.26
N GLY A 60 -7.64 -11.69 2.01
CA GLY A 60 -8.87 -11.02 1.64
C GLY A 60 -8.83 -9.50 1.82
N ASP A 61 -10.02 -8.92 1.87
CA ASP A 61 -10.22 -7.48 2.00
C ASP A 61 -10.19 -7.03 3.47
N PHE A 62 -9.69 -5.81 3.70
CA PHE A 62 -9.73 -5.16 5.00
C PHE A 62 -10.03 -3.67 4.86
N SER A 63 -10.49 -3.06 5.95
CA SER A 63 -10.70 -1.62 6.04
C SER A 63 -9.79 -1.03 7.11
N TYR A 64 -9.04 0.01 6.74
CA TYR A 64 -8.14 0.71 7.65
C TYR A 64 -8.09 2.20 7.28
N VAL A 65 -8.01 3.07 8.27
CA VAL A 65 -8.00 4.52 8.09
C VAL A 65 -6.69 5.09 8.64
N THR A 66 -5.96 5.82 7.80
CA THR A 66 -4.71 6.49 8.17
C THR A 66 -4.74 7.95 7.77
N ASN A 67 -4.05 8.78 8.55
CA ASN A 67 -3.69 10.12 8.13
C ASN A 67 -2.27 10.06 7.57
N THR A 68 -2.14 10.11 6.25
CA THR A 68 -0.85 10.02 5.56
C THR A 68 -0.88 10.79 4.25
N GLU A 69 0.26 11.30 3.84
CA GLU A 69 0.42 11.97 2.56
C GLU A 69 0.88 11.03 1.44
N LEU A 70 1.35 9.83 1.79
CA LEU A 70 1.98 8.89 0.87
C LEU A 70 1.60 7.46 1.24
N PHE A 71 0.93 6.77 0.32
CA PHE A 71 0.50 5.39 0.51
C PHE A 71 0.44 4.63 -0.81
N CYS A 72 0.48 3.31 -0.73
CA CYS A 72 0.20 2.40 -1.83
C CYS A 72 -0.60 1.20 -1.34
N GLN A 73 -1.49 0.70 -2.19
CA GLN A 73 -2.25 -0.52 -1.95
C GLN A 73 -2.15 -1.41 -3.18
N GLU A 74 -1.84 -2.68 -2.97
CA GLU A 74 -1.82 -3.69 -4.03
C GLU A 74 -2.34 -5.03 -3.50
N THR A 75 -2.96 -5.79 -4.40
CA THR A 75 -3.50 -7.12 -4.11
C THR A 75 -2.88 -8.13 -5.07
N LYS A 76 -2.35 -9.22 -4.52
CA LYS A 76 -1.77 -10.34 -5.29
C LYS A 76 -2.40 -11.65 -4.81
N GLY A 77 -3.20 -12.27 -5.68
CA GLY A 77 -3.98 -13.44 -5.30
C GLY A 77 -5.02 -13.07 -4.23
N ASP A 78 -4.97 -13.78 -3.10
CA ASP A 78 -5.84 -13.53 -1.94
C ASP A 78 -5.17 -12.64 -0.88
N VAL A 79 -3.98 -12.09 -1.14
CA VAL A 79 -3.30 -11.22 -0.17
C VAL A 79 -3.39 -9.77 -0.63
N SER A 80 -3.98 -8.93 0.21
CA SER A 80 -4.02 -7.47 0.03
C SER A 80 -3.04 -6.82 1.00
N CYS A 81 -2.22 -5.90 0.50
CA CYS A 81 -1.27 -5.12 1.29
C CYS A 81 -1.50 -3.62 1.12
N TYR A 82 -1.38 -2.88 2.21
CA TYR A 82 -1.47 -1.42 2.30
C TYR A 82 -0.25 -0.88 3.03
N THR A 83 0.49 0.00 2.36
CA THR A 83 1.72 0.61 2.86
C THR A 83 1.54 2.11 2.93
N TYR A 84 1.95 2.75 4.02
CA TYR A 84 1.81 4.20 4.21
C TYR A 84 2.96 4.79 5.00
N ARG A 85 3.26 6.07 4.74
CA ARG A 85 4.27 6.81 5.49
C ARG A 85 3.70 7.29 6.83
N GLN A 86 4.42 7.04 7.92
CA GLN A 86 4.12 7.65 9.21
C GLN A 86 4.41 9.15 9.15
N LEU A 87 3.51 9.96 9.73
CA LEU A 87 3.74 11.38 9.96
C LEU A 87 4.65 11.61 11.16
#